data_AF-A0A3F2RZV1-F1
#
_entry.id   AF-A0A3F2RZV1-F1
#
_cell.length_a   1.000
_cell.length_b   1.000
_cell.length_c   1.000
_cell.angle_alpha   90.00
_cell.angle_beta   90.00
_cell.angle_gamma   90.00
#
_symmetry.space_group_name_H-M   'P 1'
#
loop_
_entity.id
_entity.type
_entity.pdbx_description
1 polymer ?
#
loop_
_entity_poly.entity_id
_entity_poly.type
_entity_poly.pdbx_seq_one_letter_code
_entity_poly.pdbx_strand_id
1 'polypeptide(L)'
;MESQTQGLRDALGPNAEFVFLNAPFEARGPTDEVVERLFGDTAPFYEWWSARSLEKDEREVIEGEEGAPQGTTKQWCLEFEDIDQSFEFMDEQLKELGEFDLAVGFSQGSIMLTLLSMWYLRKANKRWWKLLLCVCGVNPQAAQSQMLTRQFQELLKRTMAAEGANLPTPAAISPRSLGPSEKLRILCLHGFRTNKQVMIDQTRGLRAALGSSAEFVILNGTYEAEGPSDPMIESVYASSAPFYEWFENQLANGQPLLYNDAESSAKARLLSGADKGEDHAWSLSYKGVEQSMKRLDEEIRRHGPFDVVIGFSQGAALLSIMTMWYLRHGGVRWWKLAICVGGVDVSAVNVKSLFIDEMGHRVLVPLPSIHLIGKTDPLFHESHRLAKSWTDEADGFERWVFEHDGGHKFPAASRNKEFYVELGRVIRQHCRKGTETTVSKL
;
A
#
# COMPACT_ATOMS: atom_id res chain seq x y z
N MET A 1 15.14 28.32 19.68
CA MET A 1 14.97 28.14 18.21
C MET A 1 14.55 29.42 17.50
N GLU A 2 13.60 30.20 18.01
CA GLU A 2 13.11 31.44 17.37
C GLU A 2 14.21 32.41 16.94
N SER A 3 15.19 32.67 17.82
CA SER A 3 16.34 33.52 17.51
C SER A 3 17.24 32.92 16.41
N GLN A 4 17.48 31.60 16.44
CA GLN A 4 18.31 30.91 15.45
C GLN A 4 17.66 30.85 14.07
N THR A 5 16.32 30.87 13.99
CA THR A 5 15.58 30.83 12.72
C THR A 5 15.15 32.21 12.23
N GLN A 6 15.57 33.31 12.88
CA GLN A 6 15.16 34.67 12.53
C GLN A 6 15.45 35.00 11.06
N GLY A 7 16.65 34.70 10.56
CA GLY A 7 16.98 34.95 9.15
C GLY A 7 16.13 34.16 8.15
N LEU A 8 15.73 32.93 8.51
CA LEU A 8 14.82 32.12 7.69
C LEU A 8 13.40 32.71 7.71
N ARG A 9 12.93 33.15 8.88
CA ARG A 9 11.63 33.82 9.06
C ARG A 9 11.56 35.11 8.25
N ASP A 10 12.59 35.94 8.30
CA ASP A 10 12.67 37.18 7.55
C ASP A 10 12.66 36.94 6.04
N ALA A 11 13.34 35.90 5.58
CA ALA A 11 13.38 35.52 4.17
C ALA A 11 12.03 35.00 3.65
N LEU A 12 11.28 34.25 4.46
CA LEU A 12 9.97 33.73 4.09
C LEU A 12 8.84 34.77 4.27
N GLY A 13 9.07 35.74 5.15
CA GLY A 13 8.17 36.87 5.38
C GLY A 13 6.77 36.43 5.82
N PRO A 14 5.71 37.16 5.43
CA PRO A 14 4.34 36.87 5.88
C PRO A 14 3.72 35.61 5.22
N ASN A 15 4.46 34.94 4.33
CA ASN A 15 3.95 33.77 3.59
C ASN A 15 4.16 32.46 4.34
N ALA A 16 4.73 32.49 5.55
CA ALA A 16 5.01 31.31 6.35
C ALA A 16 4.56 31.51 7.80
N GLU A 17 3.81 30.52 8.31
CA GLU A 17 3.51 30.37 9.72
C GLU A 17 4.58 29.45 10.36
N PHE A 18 5.03 29.81 11.56
CA PHE A 18 6.07 29.07 12.28
C PHE A 18 5.50 28.51 13.58
N VAL A 19 5.62 27.20 13.73
CA VAL A 19 5.31 26.49 14.98
C VAL A 19 6.62 26.09 15.63
N PHE A 20 6.80 26.44 16.91
CA PHE A 20 7.97 26.08 17.71
C PHE A 20 7.57 25.08 18.77
N LEU A 21 8.31 23.98 18.86
CA LEU A 21 8.03 22.90 19.79
C LEU A 21 9.27 22.63 20.64
N ASN A 22 9.06 22.57 21.96
CA ASN A 22 10.06 22.10 22.90
C ASN A 22 10.10 20.58 22.90
N ALA A 23 11.27 20.01 23.14
CA ALA A 23 11.41 18.59 23.39
C ALA A 23 10.74 18.21 24.73
N PRO A 24 10.36 16.94 24.95
CA PRO A 24 9.52 16.58 26.09
C PRO A 24 10.24 16.54 27.44
N PHE A 25 11.58 16.61 27.46
CA PHE A 25 12.37 16.51 28.68
C PHE A 25 13.05 17.84 28.99
N GLU A 26 12.96 18.29 30.24
CA GLU A 26 13.86 19.33 30.74
C GLU A 26 15.31 18.80 30.70
N ALA A 27 16.25 19.65 30.30
CA ALA A 27 17.65 19.29 30.10
C ALA A 27 18.26 18.78 31.42
N ARG A 28 18.85 17.57 31.37
CA ARG A 28 19.39 16.89 32.56
C ARG A 28 20.87 17.18 32.79
N GLY A 29 21.57 17.62 31.75
CA GLY A 29 22.99 17.96 31.76
C GLY A 29 23.25 19.47 31.85
N PRO A 30 24.53 19.87 31.95
CA PRO A 30 24.90 21.27 31.91
C PRO A 30 24.56 21.88 30.53
N THR A 31 23.92 23.05 30.55
CA THR A 31 23.72 23.87 29.36
C THR A 31 25.05 24.46 28.89
N ASP A 32 25.23 24.60 27.58
CA ASP A 32 26.38 25.30 27.00
C ASP A 32 26.49 26.74 27.56
N GLU A 33 27.68 27.16 27.97
CA GLU A 33 27.92 28.45 28.63
C GLU A 33 27.46 29.65 27.77
N VAL A 34 27.52 29.54 26.44
CA VAL A 34 27.05 30.59 25.54
C VAL A 34 25.54 30.66 25.53
N VAL A 35 24.87 29.51 25.54
CA VAL A 35 23.41 29.43 25.61
C VAL A 35 22.91 29.96 26.95
N GLU A 36 23.54 29.55 28.05
CA GLU A 36 23.19 30.02 29.40
C GLU A 36 23.36 31.54 29.53
N ARG A 37 24.48 32.09 29.02
CA ARG A 37 24.74 33.53 29.05
C ARG A 37 23.74 34.35 28.23
N LEU A 38 23.28 33.82 27.10
CA LEU A 38 22.42 34.56 26.16
C LEU A 38 20.93 34.34 26.41
N PHE A 39 20.55 33.21 26.98
CA PHE A 39 19.17 32.74 27.07
C PHE A 39 18.82 32.14 28.44
N GLY A 40 19.68 32.23 29.46
CA GLY A 40 19.43 31.63 30.77
C GLY A 40 18.15 32.14 31.47
N ASP A 41 17.67 33.32 31.10
CA ASP A 41 16.39 33.86 31.55
C ASP A 41 15.17 33.17 30.92
N THR A 42 15.37 32.37 29.87
CA THR A 42 14.34 31.57 29.19
C THR A 42 14.27 30.12 29.66
N ALA A 43 15.05 29.76 30.69
CA ALA A 43 15.00 28.44 31.31
C ALA A 43 13.57 28.07 31.79
N PRO A 44 13.20 26.78 31.80
CA PRO A 44 14.06 25.62 31.58
C PRO A 44 14.39 25.36 30.10
N PHE A 45 15.54 24.73 29.86
CA PHE A 45 15.93 24.21 28.54
C PHE A 45 15.46 22.77 28.38
N TYR A 46 15.36 22.31 27.13
CA TYR A 46 14.78 21.00 26.82
C TYR A 46 15.68 20.15 25.92
N GLU A 47 15.60 18.83 26.07
CA GLU A 47 16.34 17.82 25.30
C GLU A 47 15.40 16.72 24.76
N TRP A 48 15.76 16.12 23.62
CA TRP A 48 14.98 15.04 23.03
C TRP A 48 15.31 13.68 23.65
N TRP A 49 16.55 13.49 24.11
CA TRP A 49 16.96 12.29 24.83
C TRP A 49 18.24 12.60 25.61
N SER A 50 18.48 11.80 26.65
CA SER A 50 19.79 11.78 27.32
C SER A 50 20.73 10.91 26.50
N ALA A 51 21.97 11.34 26.33
CA ALA A 51 23.01 10.57 25.67
C ALA A 51 24.10 10.23 26.67
N ARG A 52 24.32 8.94 26.93
CA ARG A 52 25.38 8.46 27.82
C ARG A 52 26.35 7.55 27.10
N SER A 53 27.57 7.44 27.61
CA SER A 53 28.50 6.45 27.08
C SER A 53 28.10 5.03 27.51
N LEU A 54 28.25 4.07 26.60
CA LEU A 54 28.13 2.64 26.92
C LEU A 54 29.27 2.22 27.83
N GLU A 55 28.94 1.43 28.84
CA GLU A 55 29.89 0.78 29.73
C GLU A 55 30.64 -0.35 29.01
N LYS A 56 31.75 -0.79 29.59
CA LYS A 56 32.64 -1.77 28.94
C LYS A 56 31.94 -3.10 28.68
N ASP A 57 31.16 -3.59 29.65
CA ASP A 57 30.38 -4.81 29.57
C ASP A 57 29.25 -4.70 28.53
N GLU A 58 28.56 -3.55 28.46
CA GLU A 58 27.55 -3.30 27.42
C GLU A 58 28.15 -3.36 26.02
N ARG A 59 29.36 -2.81 25.84
CA ARG A 59 30.10 -2.90 24.58
C ARG A 59 30.49 -4.35 24.24
N GLU A 60 30.97 -5.10 25.22
CA GLU A 60 31.35 -6.51 25.02
C GLU A 60 30.13 -7.38 24.65
N VAL A 61 28.96 -7.09 25.21
CA VAL A 61 27.70 -7.76 24.82
C VAL A 61 27.36 -7.47 23.36
N ILE A 62 27.43 -6.21 22.93
CA ILE A 62 27.08 -5.81 21.55
C ILE A 62 28.06 -6.42 20.54
N GLU A 63 29.37 -6.42 20.82
CA GLU A 63 30.36 -7.08 19.94
C GLU A 63 30.18 -8.60 19.87
N GLY A 64 29.56 -9.21 20.88
CA GLY A 64 29.26 -10.64 20.95
C GLY A 64 27.95 -11.05 20.25
N GLU A 65 27.14 -10.10 19.77
CA GLU A 65 25.86 -10.42 19.11
C GLU A 65 26.07 -11.08 17.74
N GLU A 66 25.31 -12.16 17.48
CA GLU A 66 25.40 -12.91 16.24
C GLU A 66 24.99 -12.02 15.04
N GLY A 67 25.95 -11.73 14.16
CA GLY A 67 25.76 -10.84 13.01
C GLY A 67 26.20 -9.38 13.23
N ALA A 68 26.77 -9.04 14.39
CA ALA A 68 27.38 -7.73 14.62
C ALA A 68 28.69 -7.56 13.81
N PRO A 69 28.85 -6.46 13.04
CA PRO A 69 30.12 -6.16 12.38
C PRO A 69 31.25 -5.98 13.40
N GLN A 70 32.44 -6.51 13.11
CA GLN A 70 33.57 -6.42 14.03
C GLN A 70 34.01 -4.96 14.25
N GLY A 71 34.12 -4.53 15.52
CA GLY A 71 34.48 -3.15 15.87
C GLY A 71 33.28 -2.20 15.94
N THR A 72 32.08 -2.76 16.04
CA THR A 72 30.82 -2.02 16.22
C THR A 72 30.87 -1.09 17.43
N THR A 73 31.66 -1.33 18.47
CA THR A 73 31.67 -0.45 19.67
C THR A 73 32.83 0.54 19.69
N LYS A 74 33.73 0.48 18.71
CA LYS A 74 34.85 1.43 18.56
C LYS A 74 34.42 2.78 17.99
N GLN A 75 33.36 2.78 17.19
CA GLN A 75 32.71 3.98 16.65
C GLN A 75 31.37 4.30 17.34
N TRP A 76 30.79 3.34 18.07
CA TRP A 76 29.44 3.39 18.65
C TRP A 76 29.50 3.19 20.16
N CYS A 77 29.69 4.28 20.88
CA CYS A 77 29.85 4.24 22.33
C CYS A 77 28.77 5.00 23.08
N LEU A 78 27.64 5.34 22.45
CA LEU A 78 26.55 6.10 23.08
C LEU A 78 25.23 5.31 23.13
N GLU A 79 24.54 5.38 24.26
CA GLU A 79 23.14 5.02 24.41
C GLU A 79 22.28 6.28 24.47
N PHE A 80 21.09 6.22 23.86
CA PHE A 80 20.09 7.28 23.89
C PHE A 80 18.92 6.87 24.78
N GLU A 81 18.89 7.42 25.98
CA GLU A 81 17.84 7.19 26.97
C GLU A 81 16.62 8.06 26.66
N ASP A 82 15.44 7.47 26.77
CA ASP A 82 14.13 8.11 26.55
C ASP A 82 13.80 8.53 25.11
N ILE A 83 14.55 8.02 24.14
CA ILE A 83 14.28 8.30 22.72
C ILE A 83 12.89 7.81 22.29
N ASP A 84 12.41 6.68 22.84
CA ASP A 84 11.11 6.11 22.51
C ASP A 84 9.96 7.03 22.94
N GLN A 85 10.03 7.59 24.15
CA GLN A 85 9.06 8.54 24.69
C GLN A 85 9.03 9.84 23.87
N SER A 86 10.18 10.28 23.35
CA SER A 86 10.24 11.42 22.44
C SER A 86 9.61 11.15 21.08
N PHE A 87 9.63 9.91 20.60
CA PHE A 87 8.86 9.52 19.42
C PHE A 87 7.37 9.50 19.70
N GLU A 88 6.94 8.96 20.83
CA GLU A 88 5.53 8.95 21.25
C GLU A 88 4.99 10.38 21.37
N PHE A 89 5.74 11.25 22.05
CA PHE A 89 5.44 12.68 22.13
C PHE A 89 5.28 13.30 20.75
N MET A 90 6.22 13.07 19.83
CA MET A 90 6.13 13.62 18.47
C MET A 90 5.00 13.00 17.65
N ASP A 91 4.65 11.74 17.86
CA ASP A 91 3.51 11.09 17.20
C ASP A 91 2.19 11.75 17.60
N GLU A 92 2.04 12.10 18.88
CA GLU A 92 0.89 12.87 19.37
C GLU A 92 0.88 14.29 18.82
N GLN A 93 2.01 15.00 18.90
CA GLN A 93 2.12 16.38 18.44
C GLN A 93 1.85 16.51 16.93
N LEU A 94 2.35 15.59 16.10
CA LEU A 94 2.12 15.63 14.66
C LEU A 94 0.66 15.35 14.28
N LYS A 95 -0.03 14.49 15.04
CA LYS A 95 -1.47 14.25 14.84
C LYS A 95 -2.30 15.49 15.15
N GLU A 96 -1.91 16.27 16.16
CA GLU A 96 -2.59 17.51 16.53
C GLU A 96 -2.27 18.67 15.58
N LEU A 97 -0.98 18.85 15.26
CA LEU A 97 -0.48 19.99 14.49
C LEU A 97 -0.68 19.84 12.97
N GLY A 98 -0.78 18.62 12.47
CA GLY A 98 -0.98 18.35 11.04
C GLY A 98 0.31 18.36 10.20
N GLU A 99 0.14 18.53 8.89
CA GLU A 99 1.24 18.51 7.92
C GLU A 99 1.91 19.88 7.78
N PHE A 100 3.23 19.87 7.54
CA PHE A 100 4.07 21.04 7.38
C PHE A 100 4.67 21.12 5.97
N ASP A 101 4.92 22.32 5.46
CA ASP A 101 5.70 22.48 4.23
C ASP A 101 7.20 22.27 4.48
N LEU A 102 7.69 22.71 5.64
CA LEU A 102 9.09 22.65 6.04
C LEU A 102 9.19 22.28 7.52
N ALA A 103 10.03 21.29 7.83
CA ALA A 103 10.45 20.99 9.20
C ALA A 103 11.93 21.34 9.38
N VAL A 104 12.26 22.06 10.45
CA VAL A 104 13.63 22.51 10.75
C VAL A 104 14.10 21.88 12.05
N GLY A 105 15.23 21.17 12.01
CA GLY A 105 15.82 20.54 13.18
C GLY A 105 17.25 20.99 13.40
N PHE A 106 17.61 21.30 14.64
CA PHE A 106 18.98 21.62 15.05
C PHE A 106 19.55 20.51 15.93
N SER A 107 20.77 20.04 15.66
CA SER A 107 21.47 19.02 16.47
C SER A 107 20.59 17.78 16.74
N GLN A 108 20.21 17.48 18.00
CA GLN A 108 19.27 16.40 18.33
C GLN A 108 17.96 16.49 17.55
N GLY A 109 17.40 17.69 17.37
CA GLY A 109 16.16 17.87 16.58
C GLY A 109 16.32 17.48 15.12
N SER A 110 17.53 17.65 14.55
CA SER A 110 17.82 17.16 13.19
C SER A 110 17.82 15.63 13.12
N ILE A 111 18.36 14.98 14.15
CA ILE A 111 18.36 13.52 14.25
C ILE A 111 16.92 13.02 14.43
N MET A 112 16.15 13.64 15.33
CA MET A 112 14.74 13.31 15.56
C MET A 112 13.92 13.36 14.27
N LEU A 113 13.98 14.47 13.53
CA LEU A 113 13.25 14.62 12.27
C LEU A 113 13.68 13.60 11.21
N THR A 114 14.95 13.22 11.19
CA THR A 114 15.45 12.16 10.30
C THR A 114 14.83 10.82 10.68
N LEU A 115 14.84 10.47 11.97
CA LEU A 115 14.30 9.20 12.44
C LEU A 115 12.78 9.12 12.29
N LEU A 116 12.04 10.19 12.60
CA LEU A 116 10.60 10.27 12.35
C LEU A 116 10.27 10.14 10.86
N SER A 117 11.06 10.79 9.99
CA SER A 117 10.88 10.62 8.54
C SER A 117 11.01 9.16 8.14
N MET A 118 12.05 8.47 8.62
CA MET A 118 12.25 7.04 8.34
C MET A 118 11.13 6.17 8.94
N TRP A 119 10.68 6.50 10.15
CA TRP A 119 9.61 5.78 10.85
C TRP A 119 8.30 5.88 10.11
N TYR A 120 7.82 7.08 9.81
CA TYR A 120 6.53 7.28 9.14
C TYR A 120 6.54 6.81 7.69
N LEU A 121 7.66 6.96 6.97
CA LEU A 121 7.82 6.39 5.64
C LEU A 121 7.67 4.86 5.67
N ARG A 122 8.18 4.20 6.71
CA ARG A 122 8.12 2.74 6.84
C ARG A 122 6.79 2.25 7.42
N LYS A 123 6.26 2.93 8.44
CA LYS A 123 5.03 2.56 9.17
C LYS A 123 3.78 2.77 8.31
N ALA A 124 3.66 3.95 7.69
CA ALA A 124 2.42 4.37 7.02
C ALA A 124 2.65 5.03 5.66
N ASN A 125 3.89 5.09 5.17
CA ASN A 125 4.30 5.89 4.01
C ASN A 125 3.81 7.36 4.10
N LYS A 126 3.65 7.86 5.33
CA LYS A 126 3.21 9.22 5.64
C LYS A 126 4.40 10.17 5.59
N ARG A 127 4.20 11.35 5.01
CA ARG A 127 5.18 12.44 5.02
C ARG A 127 4.53 13.63 5.71
N TRP A 128 4.93 13.88 6.95
CA TRP A 128 4.45 15.04 7.71
C TRP A 128 5.03 16.36 7.22
N TRP A 129 6.12 16.31 6.44
CA TRP A 129 6.75 17.49 5.87
C TRP A 129 7.15 17.28 4.42
N LYS A 130 7.06 18.34 3.61
CA LYS A 130 7.52 18.33 2.21
C LYS A 130 9.03 18.52 2.08
N LEU A 131 9.61 19.31 2.97
CA LEU A 131 11.04 19.60 3.02
C LEU A 131 11.58 19.48 4.45
N LEU A 132 12.82 18.99 4.59
CA LEU A 132 13.54 18.90 5.86
C LEU A 132 14.80 19.78 5.82
N LEU A 133 14.97 20.67 6.79
CA LEU A 133 16.19 21.44 6.98
C LEU A 133 16.92 20.97 8.25
N CYS A 134 17.97 20.20 8.04
CA CYS A 134 18.84 19.66 9.09
C CYS A 134 20.03 20.57 9.34
N VAL A 135 20.07 21.24 10.50
CA VAL A 135 21.15 22.14 10.88
C VAL A 135 22.02 21.47 11.94
N CYS A 136 23.32 21.35 11.67
CA CYS A 136 24.29 20.70 12.58
C CYS A 136 23.87 19.28 13.02
N GLY A 137 23.08 18.58 12.19
CA GLY A 137 22.75 17.18 12.41
C GLY A 137 24.00 16.32 12.25
N VAL A 138 24.23 15.43 13.22
CA VAL A 138 25.29 14.42 13.08
C VAL A 138 24.79 13.31 12.17
N ASN A 139 25.59 12.93 11.17
CA ASN A 139 25.20 11.94 10.17
C ASN A 139 24.95 10.57 10.83
N PRO A 140 23.72 10.03 10.76
CA PRO A 140 23.48 8.65 11.16
C PRO A 140 24.03 7.63 10.14
N GLN A 141 24.75 8.02 9.09
CA GLN A 141 25.50 7.07 8.23
C GLN A 141 26.84 6.63 8.81
N ALA A 142 27.24 7.19 9.96
CA ALA A 142 27.98 6.41 10.94
C ALA A 142 27.29 5.04 11.18
N ALA A 143 25.97 5.11 11.32
CA ALA A 143 25.08 4.30 12.14
C ALA A 143 24.18 3.38 11.31
N GLN A 144 24.74 2.30 10.77
CA GLN A 144 23.92 1.12 10.45
C GLN A 144 23.97 0.01 11.52
N SER A 145 24.59 0.23 12.68
CA SER A 145 24.81 -0.86 13.64
C SER A 145 23.76 -0.90 14.76
N GLN A 146 22.78 -1.77 14.55
CA GLN A 146 22.11 -2.63 15.54
C GLN A 146 21.44 -2.04 16.79
N MET A 147 21.96 -1.07 17.54
CA MET A 147 21.37 -0.68 18.84
C MET A 147 20.21 0.33 18.70
N LEU A 148 20.44 1.43 17.97
CA LEU A 148 19.38 2.36 17.54
C LEU A 148 18.38 1.65 16.61
N THR A 149 18.89 0.71 15.80
CA THR A 149 18.05 -0.19 14.99
C THR A 149 17.29 -1.18 15.86
N ARG A 150 17.80 -1.62 17.02
CA ARG A 150 17.12 -2.57 17.92
C ARG A 150 16.03 -1.86 18.68
N GLN A 151 16.28 -0.73 19.33
CA GLN A 151 15.22 0.08 19.95
C GLN A 151 14.17 0.49 18.92
N PHE A 152 14.59 1.00 17.76
CA PHE A 152 13.69 1.32 16.65
C PHE A 152 12.96 0.10 16.07
N GLN A 153 13.61 -1.07 15.95
CA GLN A 153 12.98 -2.31 15.50
C GLN A 153 12.07 -2.90 16.57
N GLU A 154 12.37 -2.74 17.85
CA GLU A 154 11.55 -3.15 18.99
C GLU A 154 10.30 -2.27 19.04
N LEU A 155 10.47 -0.96 18.86
CA LEU A 155 9.38 0.01 18.71
C LEU A 155 8.55 -0.34 17.48
N LEU A 156 9.15 -0.46 16.30
CA LEU A 156 8.45 -0.90 15.08
C LEU A 156 7.75 -2.26 15.26
N LYS A 157 8.40 -3.24 15.91
CA LYS A 157 7.81 -4.55 16.20
C LYS A 157 6.64 -4.41 17.16
N ARG A 158 6.72 -3.58 18.19
CA ARG A 158 5.63 -3.32 19.16
C ARG A 158 4.46 -2.59 18.49
N THR A 159 4.74 -1.57 17.68
CA THR A 159 3.72 -0.80 16.96
C THR A 159 3.09 -1.61 15.83
N MET A 160 3.88 -2.41 15.10
CA MET A 160 3.36 -3.28 14.02
C MET A 160 2.73 -4.57 14.53
N ALA A 161 3.17 -5.13 15.67
CA ALA A 161 2.51 -6.31 16.25
C ALA A 161 1.13 -5.98 16.82
N ALA A 162 0.84 -4.69 17.08
CA ALA A 162 -0.48 -4.22 17.48
C ALA A 162 -1.50 -4.20 16.32
N GLU A 163 -1.06 -4.27 15.05
CA GLU A 163 -1.94 -4.24 13.88
C GLU A 163 -1.68 -5.44 12.94
N GLY A 164 -2.73 -6.23 12.70
CA GLY A 164 -2.62 -7.56 12.12
C GLY A 164 -1.88 -7.70 10.78
N ALA A 165 -1.09 -8.79 10.72
CA ALA A 165 -0.45 -9.45 9.58
C ALA A 165 0.72 -8.72 8.87
N ASN A 166 1.92 -9.32 8.96
CA ASN A 166 3.12 -9.00 8.18
C ASN A 166 2.89 -9.27 6.68
N LEU A 167 2.19 -8.37 5.98
CA LEU A 167 2.16 -8.37 4.53
C LEU A 167 3.59 -8.13 3.98
N PRO A 168 3.95 -8.71 2.82
CA PRO A 168 5.24 -8.44 2.20
C PRO A 168 5.38 -6.95 1.88
N THR A 169 6.60 -6.42 1.86
CA THR A 169 6.86 -5.08 1.31
C THR A 169 7.09 -5.20 -0.20
N PRO A 170 6.53 -4.32 -1.05
CA PRO A 170 6.87 -4.30 -2.47
C PRO A 170 8.37 -4.10 -2.66
N ALA A 171 8.98 -4.84 -3.58
CA ALA A 171 10.40 -4.70 -3.87
C ALA A 171 10.71 -3.45 -4.73
N ALA A 172 9.68 -2.74 -5.21
CA ALA A 172 9.80 -1.77 -6.30
C ALA A 172 9.99 -0.31 -5.84
N ILE A 173 11.04 0.28 -6.39
CA ILE A 173 11.24 1.70 -6.68
C ILE A 173 10.40 2.00 -7.94
N SER A 174 9.67 3.12 -8.00
CA SER A 174 8.61 3.50 -8.96
C SER A 174 8.67 2.93 -10.40
N PRO A 175 7.53 2.73 -11.10
CA PRO A 175 7.51 2.15 -12.44
C PRO A 175 8.29 3.01 -13.42
N ARG A 176 8.96 2.38 -14.40
CA ARG A 176 9.59 3.13 -15.50
C ARG A 176 8.52 3.95 -16.22
N SER A 177 8.83 5.19 -16.61
CA SER A 177 7.96 5.98 -17.49
C SER A 177 7.63 5.16 -18.74
N LEU A 178 6.34 4.96 -19.01
CA LEU A 178 5.90 4.47 -20.32
C LEU A 178 6.31 5.52 -21.33
N GLY A 179 7.31 5.20 -22.16
CA GLY A 179 7.53 5.95 -23.39
C GLY A 179 6.27 5.93 -24.26
N PRO A 180 6.17 6.80 -25.29
CA PRO A 180 5.02 6.83 -26.19
C PRO A 180 4.89 5.49 -26.94
N SER A 181 4.14 4.55 -26.37
CA SER A 181 3.72 3.31 -27.01
C SER A 181 2.35 3.55 -27.65
N GLU A 182 2.23 3.23 -28.92
CA GLU A 182 0.95 3.27 -29.64
C GLU A 182 -0.09 2.27 -29.09
N LYS A 183 0.39 1.20 -28.43
CA LYS A 183 -0.45 0.11 -27.91
C LYS A 183 -0.66 0.21 -26.41
N LEU A 184 -1.92 0.03 -26.00
CA LEU A 184 -2.32 -0.16 -24.61
C LEU A 184 -1.76 -1.48 -24.08
N ARG A 185 -1.25 -1.48 -22.85
CA ARG A 185 -0.76 -2.70 -22.18
C ARG A 185 -1.73 -3.13 -21.10
N ILE A 186 -2.25 -4.35 -21.19
CA ILE A 186 -3.35 -4.83 -20.36
C ILE A 186 -2.93 -6.09 -19.61
N LEU A 187 -2.90 -6.03 -18.29
CA LEU A 187 -2.68 -7.19 -17.42
C LEU A 187 -4.03 -7.86 -17.11
N CYS A 188 -4.12 -9.19 -17.21
CA CYS A 188 -5.33 -9.95 -16.90
C CYS A 188 -5.07 -11.02 -15.84
N LEU A 189 -5.91 -11.04 -14.80
CA LEU A 189 -5.92 -12.01 -13.71
C LEU A 189 -7.22 -12.83 -13.77
N HIS A 190 -7.09 -14.15 -13.95
CA HIS A 190 -8.24 -15.06 -14.04
C HIS A 190 -8.93 -15.29 -12.68
N GLY A 191 -10.08 -15.95 -12.70
CA GLY A 191 -10.86 -16.27 -11.49
C GLY A 191 -10.43 -17.56 -10.80
N PHE A 192 -11.13 -17.91 -9.72
CA PHE A 192 -10.88 -19.13 -8.95
C PHE A 192 -10.92 -20.40 -9.81
N ARG A 193 -9.91 -21.27 -9.67
CA ARG A 193 -9.78 -22.56 -10.39
C ARG A 193 -10.08 -22.45 -11.88
N THR A 194 -9.42 -21.48 -12.51
CA THR A 194 -9.38 -21.33 -13.97
C THR A 194 -7.92 -21.12 -14.37
N ASN A 195 -7.65 -20.68 -15.60
CA ASN A 195 -6.30 -20.38 -16.03
C ASN A 195 -6.27 -19.32 -17.13
N LYS A 196 -5.07 -19.00 -17.62
CA LYS A 196 -4.86 -18.05 -18.71
C LYS A 196 -5.65 -18.40 -19.97
N GLN A 197 -5.86 -19.68 -20.29
CA GLN A 197 -6.60 -20.08 -21.49
C GLN A 197 -8.09 -19.73 -21.37
N VAL A 198 -8.69 -19.98 -20.21
CA VAL A 198 -10.06 -19.54 -19.90
C VAL A 198 -10.16 -18.01 -19.99
N MET A 199 -9.19 -17.28 -19.42
CA MET A 199 -9.18 -15.82 -19.45
C MET A 199 -8.98 -15.24 -20.87
N ILE A 200 -8.20 -15.91 -21.72
CA ILE A 200 -8.06 -15.56 -23.15
C ILE A 200 -9.41 -15.58 -23.86
N ASP A 201 -10.25 -16.58 -23.56
CA ASP A 201 -11.57 -16.73 -24.17
C ASP A 201 -12.61 -15.79 -23.55
N GLN A 202 -12.58 -15.61 -22.23
CA GLN A 202 -13.44 -14.66 -21.53
C GLN A 202 -13.22 -13.22 -22.00
N THR A 203 -11.97 -12.84 -22.28
CA THR A 203 -11.61 -11.49 -22.76
C THR A 203 -11.79 -11.29 -24.27
N ARG A 204 -12.29 -12.28 -25.01
CA ARG A 204 -12.41 -12.23 -26.49
C ARG A 204 -13.14 -10.99 -27.01
N GLY A 205 -14.23 -10.58 -26.37
CA GLY A 205 -15.00 -9.39 -26.77
C GLY A 205 -14.18 -8.11 -26.69
N LEU A 206 -13.48 -7.91 -25.57
CA LEU A 206 -12.61 -6.75 -25.37
C LEU A 206 -11.39 -6.78 -26.28
N ARG A 207 -10.76 -7.96 -26.44
CA ARG A 207 -9.64 -8.15 -27.36
C ARG A 207 -10.02 -7.81 -28.81
N ALA A 208 -11.22 -8.19 -29.24
CA ALA A 208 -11.73 -7.84 -30.57
C ALA A 208 -11.97 -6.32 -30.71
N ALA A 209 -12.54 -5.66 -29.69
CA ALA A 209 -12.81 -4.22 -29.72
C ALA A 209 -11.53 -3.36 -29.66
N LEU A 210 -10.51 -3.82 -28.95
CA LEU A 210 -9.22 -3.14 -28.88
C LEU A 210 -8.32 -3.46 -30.09
N GLY A 211 -8.45 -4.65 -30.67
CA GLY A 211 -7.73 -5.04 -31.88
C GLY A 211 -6.21 -4.94 -31.71
N SER A 212 -5.52 -4.46 -32.75
CA SER A 212 -4.06 -4.31 -32.74
C SER A 212 -3.56 -3.16 -31.87
N SER A 213 -4.45 -2.34 -31.30
CA SER A 213 -4.08 -1.21 -30.43
C SER A 213 -3.84 -1.62 -28.97
N ALA A 214 -3.87 -2.91 -28.64
CA ALA A 214 -3.61 -3.40 -27.29
C ALA A 214 -2.79 -4.70 -27.29
N GLU A 215 -1.97 -4.86 -26.27
CA GLU A 215 -1.26 -6.07 -25.90
C GLU A 215 -1.82 -6.58 -24.57
N PHE A 216 -2.08 -7.89 -24.48
CA PHE A 216 -2.61 -8.54 -23.29
C PHE A 216 -1.57 -9.46 -22.68
N VAL A 217 -1.22 -9.20 -21.41
CA VAL A 217 -0.41 -10.08 -20.57
C VAL A 217 -1.35 -10.82 -19.63
N ILE A 218 -1.43 -12.13 -19.79
CA ILE A 218 -2.38 -12.97 -19.05
C ILE A 218 -1.60 -13.99 -18.24
N LEU A 219 -1.74 -13.94 -16.92
CA LEU A 219 -0.96 -14.75 -15.99
C LEU A 219 -1.80 -15.88 -15.40
N ASN A 220 -1.16 -17.01 -15.11
CA ASN A 220 -1.73 -18.06 -14.25
C ASN A 220 -1.55 -17.70 -12.77
N GLY A 221 -2.48 -18.16 -11.94
CA GLY A 221 -2.43 -18.12 -10.49
C GLY A 221 -1.18 -18.80 -9.93
N THR A 222 -0.91 -18.54 -8.66
CA THR A 222 0.32 -19.01 -7.98
C THR A 222 0.24 -20.47 -7.62
N TYR A 223 -0.96 -20.96 -7.32
CA TYR A 223 -1.20 -22.32 -6.85
C TYR A 223 -1.95 -23.09 -7.93
N GLU A 224 -1.49 -24.30 -8.21
CA GLU A 224 -2.29 -25.26 -8.97
C GLU A 224 -3.52 -25.67 -8.14
N ALA A 225 -4.67 -25.79 -8.78
CA ALA A 225 -5.92 -26.10 -8.10
C ALA A 225 -5.92 -27.55 -7.59
N GLU A 226 -6.10 -27.74 -6.28
CA GLU A 226 -6.16 -29.08 -5.67
C GLU A 226 -7.54 -29.73 -5.74
N GLY A 227 -8.58 -28.96 -6.06
CA GLY A 227 -9.96 -29.44 -6.15
C GLY A 227 -10.63 -29.10 -7.49
N PRO A 228 -11.87 -29.55 -7.69
CA PRO A 228 -12.55 -29.39 -8.97
C PRO A 228 -12.84 -27.91 -9.25
N SER A 229 -12.82 -27.57 -10.54
CA SER A 229 -13.34 -26.32 -11.08
C SER A 229 -14.85 -26.43 -11.31
N ASP A 230 -15.48 -25.33 -11.75
CA ASP A 230 -16.87 -25.39 -12.21
C ASP A 230 -17.06 -26.47 -13.30
N PRO A 231 -18.15 -27.27 -13.28
CA PRO A 231 -18.36 -28.33 -14.26
C PRO A 231 -18.28 -27.88 -15.73
N MET A 232 -18.67 -26.64 -16.04
CA MET A 232 -18.52 -26.09 -17.38
C MET A 232 -17.04 -25.87 -17.73
N ILE A 233 -16.24 -25.40 -16.78
CA ILE A 233 -14.79 -25.21 -16.97
C ILE A 233 -14.12 -26.57 -17.19
N GLU A 234 -14.42 -27.55 -16.34
CA GLU A 234 -13.90 -28.91 -16.49
C GLU A 234 -14.31 -29.53 -17.83
N SER A 235 -15.56 -29.33 -18.27
CA SER A 235 -16.04 -29.90 -19.53
C SER A 235 -15.44 -29.23 -20.77
N VAL A 236 -15.36 -27.90 -20.80
CA VAL A 236 -14.96 -27.14 -22.00
C VAL A 236 -13.44 -26.99 -22.10
N TYR A 237 -12.74 -26.92 -20.96
CA TYR A 237 -11.32 -26.61 -20.88
C TYR A 237 -10.47 -27.75 -20.30
N ALA A 238 -10.99 -28.98 -20.23
CA ALA A 238 -10.23 -30.16 -19.76
C ALA A 238 -8.82 -30.26 -20.37
N SER A 239 -8.69 -30.04 -21.69
CA SER A 239 -7.42 -30.11 -22.40
C SER A 239 -6.46 -28.97 -22.09
N SER A 240 -6.93 -27.94 -21.38
CA SER A 240 -6.15 -26.77 -20.98
C SER A 240 -5.70 -26.84 -19.52
N ALA A 241 -6.02 -27.92 -18.80
CA ALA A 241 -5.52 -28.17 -17.45
C ALA A 241 -3.97 -28.17 -17.41
N PRO A 242 -3.34 -27.84 -16.27
CA PRO A 242 -3.96 -27.61 -14.97
C PRO A 242 -4.66 -26.24 -14.83
N PHE A 243 -5.53 -26.15 -13.83
CA PHE A 243 -6.17 -24.91 -13.38
C PHE A 243 -5.46 -24.37 -12.14
N TYR A 244 -5.70 -23.10 -11.83
CA TYR A 244 -4.95 -22.37 -10.81
C TYR A 244 -5.87 -21.51 -9.94
N GLU A 245 -5.37 -21.18 -8.76
CA GLU A 245 -5.95 -20.25 -7.82
C GLU A 245 -4.89 -19.25 -7.30
N TRP A 246 -5.35 -18.08 -6.88
CA TRP A 246 -4.48 -17.04 -6.33
C TRP A 246 -4.28 -17.20 -4.83
N PHE A 247 -5.29 -17.70 -4.14
CA PHE A 247 -5.28 -17.96 -2.71
C PHE A 247 -6.44 -18.89 -2.38
N GLU A 248 -6.33 -19.56 -1.23
CA GLU A 248 -7.39 -20.40 -0.69
C GLU A 248 -8.26 -19.56 0.26
N ASN A 249 -9.59 -19.61 0.12
CA ASN A 249 -10.48 -18.95 1.07
C ASN A 249 -10.67 -19.82 2.31
N GLN A 250 -10.43 -19.23 3.47
CA GLN A 250 -10.70 -19.81 4.78
C GLN A 250 -11.60 -18.89 5.59
N LEU A 251 -12.24 -19.40 6.62
CA LEU A 251 -12.88 -18.56 7.63
C LEU A 251 -11.81 -17.76 8.38
N ALA A 252 -12.19 -16.60 8.93
CA ALA A 252 -11.27 -15.74 9.68
C ALA A 252 -10.60 -16.43 10.87
N ASN A 253 -11.23 -17.46 11.44
CA ASN A 253 -10.68 -18.30 12.51
C ASN A 253 -9.71 -19.39 12.02
N GLY A 254 -9.36 -19.40 10.72
CA GLY A 254 -8.46 -20.35 10.09
C GLY A 254 -9.08 -21.69 9.71
N GLN A 255 -10.38 -21.90 9.96
CA GLN A 255 -11.06 -23.12 9.53
C GLN A 255 -11.30 -23.09 8.01
N PRO A 256 -11.16 -24.24 7.32
CA PRO A 256 -11.48 -24.31 5.89
C PRO A 256 -12.98 -24.06 5.67
N LEU A 257 -13.33 -23.43 4.54
CA LEU A 257 -14.71 -23.41 4.09
C LEU A 257 -15.15 -24.83 3.71
N LEU A 258 -16.43 -25.16 3.93
CA LEU A 258 -16.99 -26.46 3.55
C LEU A 258 -16.78 -26.75 2.05
N TYR A 259 -16.89 -25.71 1.24
CA TYR A 259 -16.42 -25.69 -0.14
C TYR A 259 -15.66 -24.39 -0.38
N ASN A 260 -14.51 -24.47 -1.04
CA ASN A 260 -13.71 -23.30 -1.41
C ASN A 260 -14.27 -22.60 -2.66
N ASP A 261 -15.59 -22.62 -2.88
CA ASP A 261 -16.21 -21.97 -4.03
C ASP A 261 -16.75 -20.57 -3.67
N ALA A 262 -17.09 -19.81 -4.72
CA ALA A 262 -17.52 -18.43 -4.56
C ALA A 262 -18.86 -18.32 -3.83
N GLU A 263 -19.78 -19.27 -4.04
CA GLU A 263 -21.11 -19.31 -3.39
C GLU A 263 -20.98 -19.57 -1.89
N SER A 264 -20.16 -20.54 -1.49
CA SER A 264 -19.86 -20.86 -0.09
C SER A 264 -19.13 -19.72 0.60
N SER A 265 -18.24 -19.04 -0.12
CA SER A 265 -17.57 -17.83 0.36
C SER A 265 -18.56 -16.67 0.54
N ALA A 266 -19.55 -16.51 -0.34
CA ALA A 266 -20.62 -15.53 -0.18
C ALA A 266 -21.54 -15.89 0.99
N LYS A 267 -21.90 -17.17 1.13
CA LYS A 267 -22.73 -17.68 2.23
C LYS A 267 -22.07 -17.53 3.59
N ALA A 268 -20.76 -17.80 3.70
CA ALA A 268 -19.99 -17.57 4.92
C ALA A 268 -20.04 -16.09 5.35
N ARG A 269 -19.97 -15.16 4.38
CA ARG A 269 -20.13 -13.72 4.63
C ARG A 269 -21.55 -13.37 5.10
N LEU A 270 -22.58 -13.86 4.41
CA LEU A 270 -23.97 -13.65 4.81
C LEU A 270 -24.24 -14.12 6.26
N LEU A 271 -23.75 -15.32 6.60
CA LEU A 271 -23.90 -15.91 7.93
C LEU A 271 -23.12 -15.18 9.02
N SER A 272 -22.00 -14.52 8.69
CA SER A 272 -21.23 -13.71 9.64
C SER A 272 -21.94 -12.43 10.08
N GLY A 273 -23.10 -12.12 9.50
CA GLY A 273 -23.85 -10.89 9.80
C GLY A 273 -23.38 -9.68 9.01
N ALA A 274 -22.62 -9.88 7.92
CA ALA A 274 -22.12 -8.83 7.03
C ALA A 274 -23.22 -7.95 6.41
N ASP A 275 -24.48 -8.37 6.49
CA ASP A 275 -25.66 -7.64 6.01
C ASP A 275 -26.42 -6.90 7.12
N LYS A 276 -25.99 -7.01 8.39
CA LYS A 276 -26.68 -6.38 9.55
C LYS A 276 -26.18 -4.97 9.87
N GLY A 277 -25.31 -4.41 9.04
CA GLY A 277 -24.80 -3.04 9.13
C GLY A 277 -23.91 -2.71 7.93
N GLU A 278 -23.51 -1.45 7.78
CA GLU A 278 -22.58 -0.98 6.74
C GLU A 278 -21.14 -1.55 6.93
N ASP A 279 -20.92 -2.27 8.03
CA ASP A 279 -19.66 -2.90 8.37
C ASP A 279 -19.43 -4.20 7.61
N HIS A 280 -18.38 -4.18 6.79
CA HIS A 280 -17.89 -5.33 6.06
C HIS A 280 -17.30 -6.33 7.05
N ALA A 281 -18.06 -7.37 7.37
CA ALA A 281 -17.56 -8.41 8.27
C ALA A 281 -16.31 -9.08 7.67
N TRP A 282 -15.17 -8.81 8.29
CA TRP A 282 -13.88 -9.44 8.05
C TRP A 282 -13.93 -10.91 8.44
N SER A 283 -14.61 -11.71 7.62
CA SER A 283 -15.08 -13.07 7.92
C SER A 283 -14.22 -14.15 7.29
N LEU A 284 -13.26 -13.77 6.45
CA LEU A 284 -12.36 -14.70 5.77
C LEU A 284 -10.90 -14.52 6.19
N SER A 285 -10.08 -15.46 5.76
CA SER A 285 -8.62 -15.38 5.65
C SER A 285 -8.23 -15.90 4.27
N TYR A 286 -7.31 -15.23 3.57
CA TYR A 286 -6.83 -15.65 2.26
C TYR A 286 -5.48 -16.33 2.42
N LYS A 287 -5.49 -17.66 2.57
CA LYS A 287 -4.28 -18.43 2.76
C LYS A 287 -3.45 -18.43 1.48
N GLY A 288 -2.19 -18.03 1.59
CA GLY A 288 -1.24 -17.96 0.46
C GLY A 288 -1.26 -16.65 -0.31
N VAL A 289 -2.07 -15.66 0.09
CA VAL A 289 -2.18 -14.38 -0.63
C VAL A 289 -0.84 -13.64 -0.66
N GLU A 290 -0.04 -13.73 0.39
CA GLU A 290 1.25 -13.06 0.52
C GLU A 290 2.26 -13.57 -0.52
N GLN A 291 2.27 -14.86 -0.81
CA GLN A 291 3.10 -15.47 -1.85
C GLN A 291 2.61 -15.05 -3.24
N SER A 292 1.29 -15.00 -3.44
CA SER A 292 0.71 -14.47 -4.67
C SER A 292 1.06 -13.01 -4.90
N MET A 293 1.06 -12.19 -3.85
CA MET A 293 1.49 -10.79 -3.93
C MET A 293 2.96 -10.69 -4.36
N LYS A 294 3.86 -11.47 -3.75
CA LYS A 294 5.29 -11.50 -4.12
C LYS A 294 5.51 -11.91 -5.58
N ARG A 295 4.89 -13.02 -6.00
CA ARG A 295 5.01 -13.52 -7.38
C ARG A 295 4.42 -12.55 -8.39
N LEU A 296 3.25 -11.97 -8.09
CA LEU A 296 2.62 -11.01 -8.98
C LEU A 296 3.43 -9.71 -9.06
N ASP A 297 4.07 -9.27 -7.97
CA ASP A 297 5.02 -8.15 -8.00
C ASP A 297 6.22 -8.42 -8.93
N GLU A 298 6.79 -9.63 -8.89
CA GLU A 298 7.86 -10.03 -9.81
C GLU A 298 7.42 -9.97 -11.28
N GLU A 299 6.24 -10.50 -11.59
CA GLU A 299 5.68 -10.47 -12.95
C GLU A 299 5.32 -9.06 -13.40
N ILE A 300 4.75 -8.23 -12.51
CA ILE A 300 4.47 -6.82 -12.79
C ILE A 300 5.76 -6.04 -13.05
N ARG A 301 6.83 -6.30 -12.31
CA ARG A 301 8.14 -5.66 -12.57
C ARG A 301 8.74 -6.11 -13.90
N ARG A 302 8.57 -7.38 -14.26
CA ARG A 302 9.10 -7.95 -15.51
C ARG A 302 8.36 -7.45 -16.75
N HIS A 303 7.05 -7.35 -16.64
CA HIS A 303 6.17 -7.10 -17.78
C HIS A 303 5.55 -5.71 -17.76
N GLY A 304 5.50 -5.01 -16.64
CA GLY A 304 4.88 -3.70 -16.52
C GLY A 304 5.77 -2.54 -17.01
N PRO A 305 5.31 -1.30 -16.80
CA PRO A 305 3.98 -0.95 -16.30
C PRO A 305 2.87 -1.20 -17.33
N PHE A 306 1.63 -1.16 -16.85
CA PHE A 306 0.41 -1.41 -17.62
C PHE A 306 -0.44 -0.15 -17.71
N ASP A 307 -1.28 -0.05 -18.74
CA ASP A 307 -2.32 0.97 -18.81
C ASP A 307 -3.57 0.50 -18.05
N VAL A 308 -3.91 -0.78 -18.20
CA VAL A 308 -5.11 -1.38 -17.61
C VAL A 308 -4.77 -2.68 -16.89
N VAL A 309 -5.40 -2.91 -15.74
CA VAL A 309 -5.47 -4.24 -15.11
C VAL A 309 -6.91 -4.74 -15.12
N ILE A 310 -7.10 -6.03 -15.43
CA ILE A 310 -8.40 -6.70 -15.46
C ILE A 310 -8.36 -7.88 -14.52
N GLY A 311 -9.36 -8.00 -13.65
CA GLY A 311 -9.54 -9.13 -12.75
C GLY A 311 -10.92 -9.72 -12.89
N PHE A 312 -10.99 -11.04 -12.99
CA PHE A 312 -12.25 -11.77 -12.93
C PHE A 312 -12.39 -12.43 -11.56
N SER A 313 -13.54 -12.25 -10.89
CA SER A 313 -13.87 -12.96 -9.64
C SER A 313 -12.76 -12.84 -8.58
N GLN A 314 -12.13 -13.95 -8.18
CA GLN A 314 -10.96 -13.96 -7.29
C GLN A 314 -9.81 -13.04 -7.77
N GLY A 315 -9.58 -12.94 -9.08
CA GLY A 315 -8.60 -12.03 -9.65
C GLY A 315 -8.95 -10.54 -9.46
N ALA A 316 -10.23 -10.19 -9.36
CA ALA A 316 -10.68 -8.83 -9.03
C ALA A 316 -10.42 -8.47 -7.56
N ALA A 317 -10.59 -9.43 -6.66
CA ALA A 317 -10.18 -9.27 -5.26
C ALA A 317 -8.66 -9.10 -5.16
N LEU A 318 -7.88 -9.96 -5.83
CA LEU A 318 -6.42 -9.86 -5.82
C LEU A 318 -5.91 -8.53 -6.37
N LEU A 319 -6.42 -8.04 -7.51
CA LEU A 319 -5.96 -6.74 -8.03
C LEU A 319 -6.34 -5.57 -7.10
N SER A 320 -7.45 -5.68 -6.37
CA SER A 320 -7.84 -4.65 -5.38
C SER A 320 -6.83 -4.62 -4.23
N ILE A 321 -6.43 -5.81 -3.74
CA ILE A 321 -5.37 -5.98 -2.74
C ILE A 321 -4.05 -5.41 -3.26
N MET A 322 -3.62 -5.79 -4.47
CA MET A 322 -2.38 -5.29 -5.07
C MET A 322 -2.40 -3.77 -5.26
N THR A 323 -3.54 -3.20 -5.67
CA THR A 323 -3.70 -1.75 -5.85
C THR A 323 -3.47 -1.03 -4.52
N MET A 324 -4.20 -1.41 -3.47
CA MET A 324 -4.03 -0.80 -2.15
C MET A 324 -2.63 -1.03 -1.57
N TRP A 325 -2.08 -2.24 -1.78
CA TRP A 325 -0.76 -2.59 -1.33
C TRP A 325 0.33 -1.68 -1.91
N TYR A 326 0.33 -1.46 -3.23
CA TYR A 326 1.28 -0.54 -3.88
C TYR A 326 1.08 0.92 -3.49
N LEU A 327 -0.16 1.37 -3.34
CA LEU A 327 -0.46 2.74 -2.93
C LEU A 327 0.02 3.01 -1.50
N ARG A 328 -0.25 2.09 -0.56
CA ARG A 328 0.15 2.24 0.85
C ARG A 328 1.65 2.09 1.07
N HIS A 329 2.34 1.23 0.32
CA HIS A 329 3.77 0.95 0.55
C HIS A 329 4.73 1.72 -0.35
N GLY A 330 4.26 2.71 -1.10
CA GLY A 330 5.15 3.52 -1.93
C GLY A 330 4.48 4.58 -2.81
N GLY A 331 3.15 4.74 -2.73
CA GLY A 331 2.42 5.62 -3.65
C GLY A 331 2.58 5.21 -5.12
N VAL A 332 2.87 3.93 -5.36
CA VAL A 332 3.20 3.42 -6.69
C VAL A 332 1.93 3.06 -7.44
N ARG A 333 1.84 3.48 -8.71
CA ARG A 333 0.75 3.10 -9.62
C ARG A 333 1.30 2.31 -10.80
N TRP A 334 1.01 1.01 -10.86
CA TRP A 334 1.42 0.12 -11.95
C TRP A 334 0.43 0.05 -13.11
N TRP A 335 -0.76 0.64 -12.93
CA TRP A 335 -1.85 0.75 -13.90
C TRP A 335 -2.59 2.07 -13.72
N LYS A 336 -3.23 2.53 -14.81
CA LYS A 336 -4.04 3.76 -14.83
C LYS A 336 -5.52 3.47 -14.58
N LEU A 337 -6.02 2.34 -15.07
CA LEU A 337 -7.41 1.92 -14.98
C LEU A 337 -7.53 0.46 -14.50
N ALA A 338 -8.49 0.19 -13.62
CA ALA A 338 -8.85 -1.16 -13.21
C ALA A 338 -10.21 -1.59 -13.80
N ILE A 339 -10.32 -2.84 -14.23
CA ILE A 339 -11.58 -3.45 -14.66
C ILE A 339 -11.84 -4.69 -13.81
N CYS A 340 -12.88 -4.64 -12.99
CA CYS A 340 -13.34 -5.73 -12.15
C CYS A 340 -14.54 -6.42 -12.81
N VAL A 341 -14.49 -7.73 -13.00
CA VAL A 341 -15.57 -8.49 -13.64
C VAL A 341 -16.05 -9.59 -12.71
N GLY A 342 -17.34 -9.56 -12.35
CA GLY A 342 -17.93 -10.49 -11.37
C GLY A 342 -17.12 -10.57 -10.07
N GLY A 343 -16.53 -9.46 -9.64
CA GLY A 343 -15.59 -9.46 -8.52
C GLY A 343 -16.27 -9.72 -7.17
N VAL A 344 -15.49 -10.12 -6.19
CA VAL A 344 -15.94 -10.27 -4.80
C VAL A 344 -15.22 -9.26 -3.92
N ASP A 345 -15.93 -8.70 -2.95
CA ASP A 345 -15.33 -7.71 -2.06
C ASP A 345 -14.25 -8.33 -1.16
N VAL A 346 -13.22 -7.54 -0.88
CA VAL A 346 -12.09 -7.97 -0.05
C VAL A 346 -12.53 -7.96 1.40
N SER A 347 -12.52 -9.15 2.03
CA SER A 347 -13.05 -9.34 3.38
C SER A 347 -12.18 -10.25 4.25
N ALA A 348 -10.91 -10.42 3.89
CA ALA A 348 -9.99 -11.27 4.62
C ALA A 348 -9.18 -10.52 5.67
N VAL A 349 -9.12 -11.08 6.89
CA VAL A 349 -8.45 -10.47 8.04
C VAL A 349 -6.96 -10.22 7.81
N ASN A 350 -6.29 -11.09 7.06
CA ASN A 350 -4.85 -10.98 6.79
C ASN A 350 -4.48 -9.90 5.76
N VAL A 351 -5.44 -9.25 5.12
CA VAL A 351 -5.23 -8.06 4.26
C VAL A 351 -6.00 -6.84 4.74
N LYS A 352 -6.64 -6.92 5.92
CA LYS A 352 -7.53 -5.88 6.47
C LYS A 352 -6.84 -4.51 6.60
N SER A 353 -5.58 -4.49 7.03
CA SER A 353 -4.79 -3.27 7.23
C SER A 353 -4.63 -2.42 5.97
N LEU A 354 -4.82 -2.99 4.77
CA LEU A 354 -4.80 -2.25 3.52
C LEU A 354 -6.06 -1.40 3.29
N PHE A 355 -7.19 -1.79 3.88
CA PHE A 355 -8.51 -1.24 3.59
C PHE A 355 -9.13 -0.52 4.78
N ILE A 356 -8.42 -0.41 5.91
CA ILE A 356 -8.86 0.26 7.12
C ILE A 356 -7.86 1.38 7.46
N ASP A 357 -8.34 2.55 7.89
CA ASP A 357 -7.51 3.63 8.40
C ASP A 357 -7.27 3.50 9.91
N GLU A 358 -6.46 4.40 10.49
CA GLU A 358 -6.13 4.39 11.92
C GLU A 358 -7.36 4.57 12.82
N MET A 359 -8.44 5.16 12.30
CA MET A 359 -9.70 5.36 13.01
C MET A 359 -10.65 4.16 12.88
N GLY A 360 -10.24 3.11 12.16
CA GLY A 360 -11.06 1.93 11.93
C GLY A 360 -12.04 2.07 10.76
N HIS A 361 -12.02 3.18 10.03
CA HIS A 361 -12.91 3.39 8.89
C HIS A 361 -12.37 2.71 7.63
N ARG A 362 -13.30 2.35 6.74
CA ARG A 362 -12.93 1.76 5.46
C ARG A 362 -12.35 2.80 4.51
N VAL A 363 -11.17 2.50 3.98
CA VAL A 363 -10.53 3.26 2.91
C VAL A 363 -10.95 2.70 1.56
N LEU A 364 -11.49 3.57 0.71
CA LEU A 364 -11.85 3.24 -0.67
C LEU A 364 -10.61 3.16 -1.56
N VAL A 365 -10.63 2.29 -2.57
CA VAL A 365 -9.55 2.20 -3.56
C VAL A 365 -9.54 3.45 -4.45
N PRO A 366 -8.50 4.31 -4.39
CA PRO A 366 -8.51 5.62 -5.05
C PRO A 366 -7.89 5.55 -6.46
N LEU A 367 -8.53 4.80 -7.35
CA LEU A 367 -8.06 4.58 -8.72
C LEU A 367 -9.26 4.44 -9.68
N PRO A 368 -9.19 4.98 -10.93
CA PRO A 368 -10.23 4.81 -11.94
C PRO A 368 -10.66 3.34 -12.09
N SER A 369 -11.97 3.07 -12.08
CA SER A 369 -12.46 1.69 -12.18
C SER A 369 -13.71 1.51 -13.01
N ILE A 370 -13.79 0.34 -13.65
CA ILE A 370 -14.95 -0.17 -14.37
C ILE A 370 -15.35 -1.51 -13.74
N HIS A 371 -16.62 -1.68 -13.41
CA HIS A 371 -17.16 -2.90 -12.78
C HIS A 371 -18.21 -3.53 -13.69
N LEU A 372 -17.95 -4.75 -14.15
CA LEU A 372 -18.86 -5.52 -15.01
C LEU A 372 -19.55 -6.60 -14.18
N ILE A 373 -20.89 -6.53 -14.10
CA ILE A 373 -21.68 -7.33 -13.15
C ILE A 373 -22.76 -8.11 -13.89
N GLY A 374 -22.86 -9.42 -13.64
CA GLY A 374 -23.92 -10.24 -14.20
C GLY A 374 -25.17 -10.21 -13.32
N LYS A 375 -26.33 -9.82 -13.86
CA LYS A 375 -27.60 -9.74 -13.11
C LYS A 375 -28.07 -11.08 -12.55
N THR A 376 -27.67 -12.19 -13.17
CA THR A 376 -28.01 -13.54 -12.72
C THR A 376 -26.81 -14.23 -12.05
N ASP A 377 -25.80 -13.47 -11.65
CA ASP A 377 -24.65 -13.96 -10.92
C ASP A 377 -25.05 -14.23 -9.46
N PRO A 378 -24.79 -15.43 -8.90
CA PRO A 378 -24.97 -15.68 -7.48
C PRO A 378 -24.21 -14.68 -6.57
N LEU A 379 -23.16 -14.04 -7.10
CA LEU A 379 -22.34 -13.04 -6.42
C LEU A 379 -22.72 -11.59 -6.77
N PHE A 380 -23.90 -11.36 -7.35
CA PHE A 380 -24.36 -10.04 -7.77
C PHE A 380 -24.17 -8.97 -6.68
N HIS A 381 -24.64 -9.24 -5.46
CA HIS A 381 -24.50 -8.32 -4.33
C HIS A 381 -23.04 -8.07 -3.94
N GLU A 382 -22.19 -9.10 -3.97
CA GLU A 382 -20.76 -8.96 -3.67
C GLU A 382 -20.02 -8.16 -4.74
N SER A 383 -20.40 -8.30 -6.01
CA SER A 383 -19.86 -7.47 -7.10
C SER A 383 -20.22 -6.00 -6.92
N HIS A 384 -21.44 -5.69 -6.47
CA HIS A 384 -21.81 -4.31 -6.13
C HIS A 384 -21.08 -3.79 -4.89
N ARG A 385 -20.84 -4.64 -3.88
CA ARG A 385 -20.02 -4.27 -2.71
C ARG A 385 -18.58 -3.97 -3.10
N LEU A 386 -17.98 -4.78 -3.97
CA LEU A 386 -16.67 -4.49 -4.52
C LEU A 386 -16.71 -3.16 -5.30
N ALA A 387 -17.72 -2.88 -6.11
CA ALA A 387 -17.82 -1.58 -6.78
C ALA A 387 -17.85 -0.41 -5.78
N LYS A 388 -18.62 -0.54 -4.69
CA LYS A 388 -18.72 0.46 -3.62
C LYS A 388 -17.43 0.60 -2.80
N SER A 389 -16.51 -0.37 -2.83
CA SER A 389 -15.22 -0.25 -2.15
C SER A 389 -14.15 0.49 -2.94
N TRP A 390 -14.50 0.98 -4.14
CA TRP A 390 -13.68 1.88 -4.96
C TRP A 390 -14.28 3.29 -4.93
N THR A 391 -13.47 4.33 -5.10
CA THR A 391 -13.95 5.73 -5.12
C THR A 391 -14.94 5.98 -6.26
N ASP A 392 -15.90 6.89 -6.04
CA ASP A 392 -16.88 7.26 -7.07
C ASP A 392 -16.25 7.99 -8.26
N GLU A 393 -15.20 8.78 -8.01
CA GLU A 393 -14.39 9.42 -9.04
C GLU A 393 -12.90 9.35 -8.66
N ALA A 394 -12.05 9.10 -9.65
CA ALA A 394 -10.60 9.22 -9.51
C ALA A 394 -9.99 9.70 -10.84
N ASP A 395 -9.00 10.59 -10.77
CA ASP A 395 -8.29 11.13 -11.94
C ASP A 395 -9.22 11.65 -13.07
N GLY A 396 -10.35 12.27 -12.71
CA GLY A 396 -11.36 12.75 -13.67
C GLY A 396 -12.10 11.62 -14.42
N PHE A 397 -12.15 10.42 -13.83
CA PHE A 397 -12.88 9.25 -14.31
C PHE A 397 -13.90 8.81 -13.27
N GLU A 398 -15.18 8.89 -13.63
CA GLU A 398 -16.29 8.38 -12.82
C GLU A 398 -16.32 6.84 -12.85
N ARG A 399 -16.46 6.21 -11.68
CA ARG A 399 -16.58 4.76 -11.56
C ARG A 399 -17.73 4.26 -12.41
N TRP A 400 -17.43 3.44 -13.41
CA TRP A 400 -18.45 2.93 -14.32
C TRP A 400 -18.89 1.53 -13.89
N VAL A 401 -20.16 1.38 -13.52
CA VAL A 401 -20.79 0.08 -13.29
C VAL A 401 -21.65 -0.30 -14.49
N PHE A 402 -21.42 -1.47 -15.07
CA PHE A 402 -22.20 -2.03 -16.17
C PHE A 402 -22.78 -3.39 -15.79
N GLU A 403 -24.11 -3.47 -15.71
CA GLU A 403 -24.83 -4.71 -15.47
C GLU A 403 -25.28 -5.37 -16.77
N HIS A 404 -25.01 -6.66 -16.95
CA HIS A 404 -25.44 -7.44 -18.11
C HIS A 404 -26.36 -8.60 -17.72
N ASP A 405 -27.18 -9.10 -18.66
CA ASP A 405 -28.18 -10.14 -18.40
C ASP A 405 -27.61 -11.57 -18.29
N GLY A 406 -26.33 -11.70 -17.92
CA GLY A 406 -25.65 -12.99 -17.74
C GLY A 406 -25.40 -13.30 -16.28
N GLY A 407 -24.86 -14.50 -16.02
CA GLY A 407 -24.36 -14.90 -14.70
C GLY A 407 -22.90 -14.50 -14.47
N HIS A 408 -22.18 -15.32 -13.69
CA HIS A 408 -20.78 -15.12 -13.30
C HIS A 408 -19.79 -15.29 -14.47
N LYS A 409 -19.75 -14.31 -15.38
CA LYS A 409 -18.94 -14.32 -16.62
C LYS A 409 -18.82 -12.91 -17.20
N PHE A 410 -17.93 -12.75 -18.18
CA PHE A 410 -17.89 -11.53 -19.00
C PHE A 410 -19.16 -11.35 -19.84
N PRO A 411 -19.56 -10.09 -20.16
CA PRO A 411 -20.63 -9.82 -21.11
C PRO A 411 -20.38 -10.55 -22.44
N ALA A 412 -21.36 -11.31 -22.94
CA ALA A 412 -21.19 -12.07 -24.17
C ALA A 412 -21.02 -11.14 -25.37
N ALA A 413 -19.90 -11.25 -26.11
CA ALA A 413 -19.57 -10.38 -27.24
C ALA A 413 -20.64 -10.37 -28.35
N SER A 414 -21.32 -11.50 -28.57
CA SER A 414 -22.39 -11.61 -29.56
C SER A 414 -23.63 -10.78 -29.24
N ARG A 415 -23.88 -10.50 -27.94
CA ARG A 415 -25.05 -9.78 -27.44
C ARG A 415 -24.74 -8.36 -26.95
N ASN A 416 -23.46 -7.99 -26.82
CA ASN A 416 -23.01 -6.75 -26.19
C ASN A 416 -22.01 -6.00 -27.09
N LYS A 417 -22.27 -5.94 -28.40
CA LYS A 417 -21.31 -5.38 -29.38
C LYS A 417 -21.08 -3.89 -29.14
N GLU A 418 -22.16 -3.13 -28.97
CA GLU A 418 -22.15 -1.68 -28.72
C GLU A 418 -21.41 -1.38 -27.42
N PHE A 419 -21.66 -2.17 -26.38
CA PHE A 419 -20.94 -2.08 -25.11
C PHE A 419 -19.43 -2.26 -25.30
N TYR A 420 -18.97 -3.28 -26.04
CA TYR A 420 -17.53 -3.49 -26.24
C TYR A 420 -16.87 -2.39 -27.08
N VAL A 421 -17.59 -1.83 -28.07
CA VAL A 421 -17.13 -0.65 -28.82
C VAL A 421 -16.94 0.53 -27.87
N GLU A 422 -17.93 0.81 -27.02
CA GLU A 422 -17.88 1.90 -26.07
C GLU A 422 -16.80 1.69 -24.99
N LEU A 423 -16.70 0.49 -24.43
CA LEU A 423 -15.66 0.12 -23.48
C LEU A 423 -14.27 0.36 -24.08
N GLY A 424 -14.04 -0.06 -25.33
CA GLY A 424 -12.79 0.19 -26.03
C GLY A 424 -12.51 1.68 -26.27
N ARG A 425 -13.54 2.49 -26.51
CA ARG A 425 -13.42 3.95 -26.66
C ARG A 425 -13.03 4.62 -25.34
N VAL A 426 -13.73 4.28 -24.26
CA VAL A 426 -13.52 4.79 -22.90
C VAL A 426 -12.10 4.47 -22.40
N ILE A 427 -11.64 3.22 -22.56
CA ILE A 427 -10.29 2.81 -22.17
C ILE A 427 -9.24 3.64 -22.90
N ARG A 428 -9.35 3.77 -24.24
CA ARG A 428 -8.40 4.54 -25.04
C ARG A 428 -8.37 6.02 -24.63
N GLN A 429 -9.55 6.62 -24.44
CA GLN A 429 -9.67 8.02 -24.05
C GLN A 429 -9.00 8.28 -22.70
N HIS A 430 -9.27 7.45 -21.69
CA HIS A 430 -8.69 7.64 -20.37
C HIS A 430 -7.17 7.42 -20.37
N CYS A 431 -6.69 6.31 -20.95
CA CYS A 431 -5.27 5.96 -20.85
C CYS A 431 -4.34 6.85 -21.71
N ARG A 432 -4.87 7.50 -22.76
CA ARG A 432 -4.13 8.41 -23.65
C ARG A 432 -4.18 9.89 -23.25
N LYS A 433 -5.09 10.31 -22.34
CA LYS A 433 -5.11 11.69 -21.82
C LYS A 433 -3.77 12.13 -21.19
N GLY A 434 -2.94 11.19 -20.73
CA GLY A 434 -1.62 11.46 -20.15
C GLY A 434 -0.46 11.68 -21.13
N THR A 435 -0.65 11.44 -22.44
CA THR A 435 0.42 11.62 -23.45
C THR A 435 0.43 13.00 -24.11
N GLU A 436 -0.69 13.74 -24.12
CA GLU A 436 -0.79 15.03 -24.82
C GLU A 436 -0.15 16.19 -24.03
N THR A 437 -0.07 16.10 -22.71
CA THR A 437 0.47 17.18 -21.87
C THR A 437 1.99 17.36 -22.02
N THR A 438 2.71 16.36 -22.55
CA THR A 438 4.17 16.39 -22.71
C THR A 438 4.61 16.94 -24.07
N VAL A 439 3.75 16.90 -25.09
CA VAL A 439 4.11 17.30 -26.47
C VAL A 439 3.84 18.78 -26.74
N SER A 440 2.98 19.43 -25.95
CA SER A 440 2.58 20.84 -26.14
C SER A 440 3.55 21.87 -25.51
N LYS A 441 4.76 21.46 -25.12
CA LYS A 441 5.84 22.36 -24.68
C LYS A 441 7.14 22.04 -25.42
N LEU A 442 7.15 22.32 -26.73
CA LEU A 442 8.36 22.53 -27.51
C LEU A 442 8.24 23.85 -28.26
#